data_AF-A0A1Q2KY05-F1
#
_entry.id   AF-A0A1Q2KY05-F1
#
_cell.length_a   1.000
_cell.length_b   1.000
_cell.length_c   1.000
_cell.angle_alpha   90.00
_cell.angle_beta   90.00
_cell.angle_gamma   90.00
#
_symmetry.space_group_name_H-M   'P 1'
#
loop_
_entity.id
_entity.type
_entity.pdbx_description
1 polymer ?
#
loop_
_entity_poly.entity_id
_entity_poly.type
_entity_poly.pdbx_seq_one_letter_code
_entity_poly.pdbx_strand_id
1 'polypeptide(L)'
;MKKLSLLLVILLLTGCLNRHATTDHLIGSVTKIDAEKEMVWVGTNPLYVDRVEDFDIGENVHLTFTDPSLTEEWAPNEFNVTDVDFLDADFFDRVRKTAWDYLPLGIQENTTVPWQAAEVSVGYGLLESPRVELIDDKYDRQEAYIVAFELSGEDDSYMVLIEKDSEKPIGVIKPRQEE
;
A
#
# COMPACT_ATOMS: atom_id res chain seq x y z
N MET A 1 -25.13 59.49 5.68
CA MET A 1 -25.49 58.12 5.23
C MET A 1 -24.27 57.21 5.43
N LYS A 2 -24.20 56.54 6.59
CA LYS A 2 -23.16 55.55 6.90
C LYS A 2 -23.79 54.17 6.70
N LYS A 3 -23.65 53.61 5.51
CA LYS A 3 -24.00 52.21 5.20
C LYS A 3 -22.90 51.68 4.27
N LEU A 4 -21.72 51.44 4.82
CA LEU A 4 -20.61 50.86 4.06
C LEU A 4 -19.75 49.96 4.94
N SER A 5 -20.35 49.06 5.72
CA SER A 5 -19.56 48.11 6.53
C SER A 5 -20.29 46.79 6.82
N LEU A 6 -21.16 46.31 5.92
CA LEU A 6 -21.84 45.01 6.13
C LEU A 6 -21.70 44.03 4.95
N LEU A 7 -20.86 44.33 3.94
CA LEU A 7 -20.67 43.44 2.79
C LEU A 7 -19.24 42.89 2.68
N LEU A 8 -18.51 42.81 3.80
CA LEU A 8 -17.17 42.20 3.85
C LEU A 8 -17.16 40.84 4.60
N VAL A 9 -18.30 40.40 5.15
CA VAL A 9 -18.39 39.18 5.98
C VAL A 9 -18.80 37.94 5.18
N ILE A 10 -19.36 38.09 3.97
CA ILE A 10 -19.90 36.96 3.19
C ILE A 10 -18.82 36.30 2.30
N LEU A 11 -17.66 36.92 2.11
CA LEU A 11 -16.57 36.37 1.28
C LEU A 11 -15.63 35.38 2.02
N LEU A 12 -15.87 35.09 3.30
CA LEU A 12 -15.01 34.21 4.11
C LEU A 12 -15.56 32.79 4.32
N LEU A 13 -16.68 32.41 3.68
CA LEU A 13 -17.36 31.13 3.95
C LEU A 13 -17.34 30.11 2.79
N THR A 14 -16.60 30.36 1.71
CA THR A 14 -16.41 29.36 0.64
C THR A 14 -15.02 28.74 0.65
N GLY A 15 -14.37 28.70 1.81
CA GLY A 15 -13.28 27.74 2.06
C GLY A 15 -13.85 26.33 2.17
N CYS A 16 -14.43 25.82 1.08
CA CYS A 16 -14.63 24.39 0.92
C CYS A 16 -13.25 23.76 1.00
N LEU A 17 -12.96 23.12 2.13
CA LEU A 17 -11.98 22.07 2.24
C LEU A 17 -12.40 21.00 1.23
N ASN A 18 -11.90 21.12 0.00
CA ASN A 18 -11.90 20.05 -0.99
C ASN A 18 -10.96 18.96 -0.46
N ARG A 19 -11.42 18.21 0.53
CA ARG A 19 -10.76 17.00 1.01
C ARG A 19 -11.29 15.89 0.13
N HIS A 20 -10.53 15.58 -0.90
CA HIS A 20 -10.86 14.57 -1.88
C HIS A 20 -10.66 13.19 -1.26
N ALA A 21 -11.61 12.29 -1.50
CA ALA A 21 -11.42 10.88 -1.18
C ALA A 21 -10.13 10.37 -1.85
N THR A 22 -9.37 9.56 -1.14
CA THR A 22 -8.11 9.00 -1.63
C THR A 22 -8.33 7.58 -2.14
N THR A 23 -7.77 7.28 -3.31
CA THR A 23 -7.64 5.90 -3.77
C THR A 23 -6.45 5.27 -3.05
N ASP A 24 -6.65 4.11 -2.46
CA ASP A 24 -5.64 3.35 -1.75
C ASP A 24 -5.72 1.86 -2.13
N HIS A 25 -4.72 1.10 -1.73
CA HIS A 25 -4.48 -0.27 -2.17
C HIS A 25 -4.29 -1.21 -0.99
N LEU A 26 -4.86 -2.40 -1.08
CA LEU A 26 -4.62 -3.49 -0.15
C LEU A 26 -4.22 -4.74 -0.92
N ILE A 27 -3.13 -5.38 -0.51
CA ILE A 27 -2.70 -6.67 -1.05
C ILE A 27 -2.61 -7.69 0.08
N GLY A 28 -3.08 -8.90 -0.14
CA GLY A 28 -3.04 -9.96 0.86
C GLY A 28 -3.80 -11.21 0.45
N SER A 29 -3.83 -12.20 1.35
CA SER A 29 -4.67 -13.39 1.18
C SER A 29 -6.00 -13.21 1.91
N VAL A 30 -7.08 -13.73 1.32
CA VAL A 30 -8.40 -13.79 1.95
C VAL A 30 -8.37 -14.76 3.13
N THR A 31 -8.64 -14.27 4.34
CA THR A 31 -8.58 -15.08 5.58
C THR A 31 -9.95 -15.45 6.11
N LYS A 32 -10.98 -14.67 5.77
CA LYS A 32 -12.36 -14.87 6.23
C LYS A 32 -13.35 -14.24 5.27
N ILE A 33 -14.53 -14.86 5.16
CA ILE A 33 -15.66 -14.36 4.40
C ILE A 33 -16.91 -14.37 5.30
N ASP A 34 -17.69 -13.30 5.27
CA ASP A 34 -19.01 -13.18 5.91
C ASP A 34 -20.04 -12.73 4.86
N ALA A 35 -20.66 -13.71 4.20
CA ALA A 35 -21.61 -13.47 3.11
C ALA A 35 -22.90 -12.78 3.58
N GLU A 36 -23.29 -12.92 4.86
CA GLU A 36 -24.48 -12.25 5.39
C GLU A 36 -24.27 -10.73 5.52
N LYS A 37 -23.02 -10.31 5.74
CA LYS A 37 -22.64 -8.90 5.86
C LYS A 37 -21.95 -8.34 4.62
N GLU A 38 -21.82 -9.14 3.57
CA GLU A 38 -21.10 -8.78 2.34
C GLU A 38 -19.66 -8.33 2.62
N MET A 39 -18.97 -9.05 3.51
CA MET A 39 -17.62 -8.70 3.97
C MET A 39 -16.59 -9.78 3.66
N VAL A 40 -15.39 -9.33 3.26
CA VAL A 40 -14.20 -10.14 3.08
C VAL A 40 -13.07 -9.59 3.95
N TRP A 41 -12.27 -10.47 4.55
CA TRP A 41 -11.06 -10.10 5.27
C TRP A 41 -9.85 -10.45 4.42
N VAL A 42 -9.03 -9.45 4.11
CA VAL A 42 -7.73 -9.62 3.48
C VAL A 42 -6.67 -9.39 4.54
N GLY A 43 -5.94 -10.45 4.91
CA GLY A 43 -5.14 -10.46 6.13
C GLY A 43 -6.01 -10.22 7.38
N THR A 44 -5.74 -9.13 8.11
CA THR A 44 -6.54 -8.71 9.27
C THR A 44 -7.60 -7.66 8.94
N ASN A 45 -7.60 -7.14 7.71
CA ASN A 45 -8.37 -5.96 7.33
C ASN A 45 -9.73 -6.37 6.74
N PRO A 46 -10.84 -6.01 7.39
CA PRO A 46 -12.17 -6.22 6.83
C PRO A 46 -12.49 -5.17 5.76
N LEU A 47 -13.13 -5.60 4.67
CA LEU A 47 -13.64 -4.76 3.59
C LEU A 47 -15.04 -5.20 3.18
N TYR A 48 -15.90 -4.23 2.86
CA TYR A 48 -17.17 -4.49 2.18
C TYR A 48 -16.94 -4.71 0.69
N VAL A 49 -17.58 -5.71 0.09
CA VAL A 49 -17.50 -5.99 -1.35
C VAL A 49 -18.88 -6.33 -1.92
N ASP A 50 -19.17 -5.86 -3.13
CA ASP A 50 -20.48 -6.04 -3.76
C ASP A 50 -20.78 -7.50 -4.15
N ARG A 51 -19.75 -8.31 -4.37
CA ARG A 51 -19.87 -9.71 -4.81
C ARG A 51 -18.94 -10.61 -4.00
N VAL A 52 -19.39 -10.98 -2.80
CA VAL A 52 -18.61 -11.88 -1.92
C VAL A 52 -18.42 -13.27 -2.54
N GLU A 53 -19.36 -13.71 -3.37
CA GLU A 53 -19.31 -15.00 -4.05
C GLU A 53 -18.15 -15.17 -5.05
N ASP A 54 -17.48 -14.08 -5.41
CA ASP A 54 -16.31 -14.11 -6.28
C ASP A 54 -15.02 -14.48 -5.54
N PHE A 55 -15.04 -14.55 -4.19
CA PHE A 55 -13.85 -14.75 -3.37
C PHE A 55 -13.82 -16.15 -2.75
N ASP A 56 -12.61 -16.72 -2.66
CA ASP A 56 -12.33 -17.93 -1.90
C ASP A 56 -11.34 -17.71 -0.76
N ILE A 57 -11.50 -18.45 0.36
CA ILE A 57 -10.52 -18.40 1.46
C ILE A 57 -9.18 -18.94 0.98
N GLY A 58 -8.11 -18.19 1.24
CA GLY A 58 -6.74 -18.49 0.81
C GLY A 58 -6.36 -17.88 -0.53
N GLU A 59 -7.30 -17.24 -1.23
CA GLU A 59 -7.05 -16.54 -2.48
C GLU A 59 -6.22 -15.28 -2.25
N ASN A 60 -5.27 -15.01 -3.14
CA ASN A 60 -4.43 -13.81 -3.10
C ASN A 60 -5.08 -12.72 -3.93
N VAL A 61 -5.23 -11.53 -3.38
CA VAL A 61 -5.91 -10.41 -4.04
C VAL A 61 -5.12 -9.11 -3.92
N HIS A 62 -5.20 -8.28 -4.94
CA HIS A 62 -4.89 -6.85 -4.89
C HIS A 62 -6.21 -6.09 -5.07
N LEU A 63 -6.61 -5.37 -4.02
CA LEU A 63 -7.80 -4.54 -3.99
C LEU A 63 -7.42 -3.07 -4.13
N THR A 64 -8.18 -2.35 -4.95
CA THR A 64 -8.15 -0.88 -4.99
C THR A 64 -9.45 -0.38 -4.40
N PHE A 65 -9.38 0.52 -3.42
CA PHE A 65 -10.54 1.06 -2.74
C PHE A 65 -10.45 2.58 -2.60
N THR A 66 -11.60 3.21 -2.49
CA THR A 66 -11.69 4.64 -2.16
C THR A 66 -11.96 4.77 -0.67
N ASP A 67 -11.08 5.49 0.03
CA ASP A 67 -11.29 5.92 1.41
C ASP A 67 -11.94 7.30 1.42
N PRO A 68 -13.22 7.41 1.83
CA PRO A 68 -13.88 8.69 2.02
C PRO A 68 -13.60 9.29 3.40
N SER A 69 -13.02 8.51 4.32
CA SER A 69 -12.74 8.93 5.69
C SER A 69 -11.60 9.96 5.72
N LEU A 70 -11.67 10.87 6.68
CA LEU A 70 -10.67 11.92 6.90
C LEU A 70 -9.81 11.63 8.13
N THR A 71 -9.83 10.37 8.58
CA THR A 71 -9.34 9.92 9.90
C THR A 71 -8.55 8.62 9.72
N GLU A 72 -7.50 8.40 10.52
CA GLU A 72 -6.69 7.18 10.47
C GLU A 72 -7.41 5.91 11.00
N GLU A 73 -8.67 6.01 11.42
CA GLU A 73 -9.42 4.88 11.98
C GLU A 73 -10.01 4.03 10.85
N TRP A 74 -9.64 2.74 10.80
CA TRP A 74 -10.15 1.81 9.81
C TRP A 74 -11.65 1.51 10.03
N ALA A 75 -12.51 2.05 9.16
CA ALA A 75 -13.95 1.85 9.17
C ALA A 75 -14.40 1.07 7.90
N PRO A 76 -14.48 -0.27 7.94
CA PRO A 76 -14.70 -1.14 6.78
C PRO A 76 -15.87 -0.76 5.87
N ASN A 77 -16.93 -0.22 6.46
CA ASN A 77 -18.18 0.16 5.81
C ASN A 77 -18.11 1.52 5.09
N GLU A 78 -17.02 2.26 5.26
CA GLU A 78 -16.79 3.53 4.58
C GLU A 78 -15.98 3.34 3.30
N PHE A 79 -15.17 2.28 3.21
CA PHE A 79 -14.39 1.99 2.01
C PHE A 79 -15.27 1.45 0.89
N ASN A 80 -15.10 2.01 -0.30
CA ASN A 80 -15.71 1.48 -1.51
C ASN A 80 -14.64 0.75 -2.32
N VAL A 81 -14.70 -0.59 -2.37
CA VAL A 81 -13.81 -1.39 -3.23
C VAL A 81 -14.20 -1.16 -4.68
N THR A 82 -13.28 -0.60 -5.46
CA THR A 82 -13.51 -0.21 -6.85
C THR A 82 -12.96 -1.21 -7.84
N ASP A 83 -11.96 -1.99 -7.45
CA ASP A 83 -11.30 -2.97 -8.32
C ASP A 83 -10.69 -4.12 -7.51
N VAL A 84 -10.68 -5.30 -8.12
CA VAL A 84 -10.21 -6.56 -7.52
C VAL A 84 -9.42 -7.33 -8.55
N ASP A 85 -8.11 -7.43 -8.34
CA ASP A 85 -7.22 -8.30 -9.10
C ASP A 85 -6.98 -9.59 -8.31
N PHE A 86 -7.38 -10.72 -8.90
CA PHE A 86 -7.07 -12.05 -8.37
C PHE A 86 -5.68 -12.47 -8.82
N LEU A 87 -4.83 -12.78 -7.86
CA LEU A 87 -3.42 -13.09 -8.07
C LEU A 87 -3.21 -14.61 -8.04
N ASP A 88 -2.16 -15.07 -8.72
CA ASP A 88 -1.81 -16.49 -8.70
C ASP A 88 -1.55 -16.98 -7.26
N ALA A 89 -1.81 -18.28 -7.02
CA ALA A 89 -1.66 -18.89 -5.70
C ALA A 89 -0.23 -18.78 -5.15
N ASP A 90 0.79 -18.80 -6.02
CA ASP A 90 2.20 -18.68 -5.69
C ASP A 90 2.74 -17.24 -5.78
N PHE A 91 1.88 -16.25 -6.05
CA PHE A 91 2.28 -14.85 -6.25
C PHE A 91 3.22 -14.33 -5.15
N PHE A 92 2.84 -14.46 -3.87
CA PHE A 92 3.65 -13.95 -2.77
C PHE A 92 5.01 -14.63 -2.68
N ASP A 93 5.07 -15.94 -2.94
CA ASP A 93 6.34 -16.67 -2.94
C ASP A 93 7.25 -16.20 -4.08
N ARG A 94 6.71 -15.96 -5.28
CA ARG A 94 7.48 -15.44 -6.42
C ARG A 94 8.04 -14.05 -6.15
N VAL A 95 7.20 -13.13 -5.68
CA VAL A 95 7.60 -11.74 -5.41
C VAL A 95 8.61 -11.68 -4.28
N ARG A 96 8.39 -12.39 -3.16
CA ARG A 96 9.35 -12.43 -2.05
C ARG A 96 10.67 -13.08 -2.45
N LYS A 97 10.64 -14.17 -3.22
CA LYS A 97 11.87 -14.84 -3.70
C LYS A 97 12.66 -13.94 -4.62
N THR A 98 12.00 -13.25 -5.54
CA THR A 98 12.63 -12.31 -6.47
C THR A 98 13.28 -11.15 -5.72
N ALA A 99 12.58 -10.59 -4.72
CA ALA A 99 13.14 -9.56 -3.86
C ALA A 99 14.34 -10.07 -3.04
N TRP A 100 14.24 -11.27 -2.46
CA TRP A 100 15.33 -11.90 -1.71
C TRP A 100 16.58 -12.10 -2.57
N ASP A 101 16.43 -12.62 -3.78
CA ASP A 101 17.54 -12.86 -4.71
C ASP A 101 18.22 -11.57 -5.18
N TYR A 102 17.49 -10.45 -5.10
CA TYR A 102 18.01 -9.13 -5.43
C TYR A 102 18.79 -8.49 -4.27
N LEU A 103 18.58 -8.92 -3.02
CA LEU A 103 19.30 -8.37 -1.87
C LEU A 103 20.80 -8.65 -1.95
N PRO A 104 21.67 -7.69 -1.60
CA PRO A 104 23.08 -7.96 -1.37
C PRO A 104 23.27 -9.00 -0.26
N LEU A 105 24.28 -9.87 -0.38
CA LEU A 105 24.53 -10.95 0.59
C LEU A 105 24.65 -10.44 2.04
N GLY A 106 25.33 -9.31 2.27
CA GLY A 106 25.44 -8.73 3.61
C GLY A 106 24.10 -8.25 4.19
N ILE A 107 23.12 -7.92 3.34
CA ILE A 107 21.75 -7.61 3.80
C ILE A 107 21.00 -8.91 4.10
N GLN A 108 21.10 -9.93 3.25
CA GLN A 108 20.50 -11.25 3.48
C GLN A 108 20.96 -11.87 4.80
N GLU A 109 22.25 -11.79 5.12
CA GLU A 109 22.81 -12.32 6.37
C GLU A 109 22.31 -11.58 7.62
N ASN A 110 21.86 -10.34 7.47
CA ASN A 110 21.39 -9.48 8.55
C ASN A 110 19.87 -9.49 8.73
N THR A 111 19.11 -10.19 7.88
CA THR A 111 17.65 -10.25 8.02
C THR A 111 17.24 -11.08 9.23
N THR A 112 16.29 -10.60 10.02
CA THR A 112 15.78 -11.28 11.23
C THR A 112 14.62 -12.23 10.96
N VAL A 113 13.92 -12.02 9.84
CA VAL A 113 12.75 -12.80 9.42
C VAL A 113 13.10 -13.58 8.14
N PRO A 114 12.74 -14.87 8.03
CA PRO A 114 12.94 -15.62 6.78
C PRO A 114 12.15 -14.96 5.64
N TRP A 115 12.71 -14.95 4.44
CA TRP A 115 12.12 -14.25 3.29
C TRP A 115 10.69 -14.69 2.96
N GLN A 116 10.31 -15.94 3.26
CA GLN A 116 8.97 -16.46 3.08
C GLN A 116 7.91 -15.72 3.91
N ALA A 117 8.33 -15.11 5.02
CA ALA A 117 7.50 -14.34 5.92
C ALA A 117 7.68 -12.82 5.75
N ALA A 118 8.45 -12.38 4.75
CA ALA A 118 8.61 -10.96 4.44
C ALA A 118 7.25 -10.33 4.08
N GLU A 119 7.00 -9.13 4.60
CA GLU A 119 5.78 -8.38 4.31
C GLU A 119 5.78 -7.94 2.84
N VAL A 120 4.62 -8.01 2.20
CA VAL A 120 4.40 -7.50 0.85
C VAL A 120 3.29 -6.47 0.90
N SER A 121 3.57 -5.27 0.41
CA SER A 121 2.63 -4.16 0.32
C SER A 121 2.69 -3.51 -1.06
N VAL A 122 1.89 -2.47 -1.27
CA VAL A 122 1.88 -1.66 -2.49
C VAL A 122 2.36 -0.26 -2.13
N GLY A 123 3.19 0.34 -3.00
CA GLY A 123 3.62 1.72 -2.82
C GLY A 123 4.45 2.22 -3.99
N TYR A 124 5.29 3.22 -3.74
CA TYR A 124 6.01 3.94 -4.79
C TYR A 124 7.44 4.27 -4.36
N GLY A 125 8.36 4.24 -5.32
CA GLY A 125 9.68 4.84 -5.16
C GLY A 125 9.65 6.32 -5.52
N LEU A 126 10.32 7.15 -4.73
CA LEU A 126 10.44 8.59 -4.96
C LEU A 126 11.92 8.97 -5.01
N LEU A 127 12.43 9.38 -6.18
CA LEU A 127 13.84 9.78 -6.34
C LEU A 127 14.25 10.97 -5.47
N GLU A 128 13.27 11.80 -5.05
CA GLU A 128 13.51 12.89 -4.10
C GLU A 128 13.81 12.40 -2.67
N SER A 129 13.48 11.15 -2.36
CA SER A 129 13.81 10.53 -1.08
C SER A 129 15.26 10.06 -1.08
N PRO A 130 16.11 10.51 -0.14
CA PRO A 130 17.52 10.12 -0.09
C PRO A 130 17.75 8.63 0.21
N ARG A 131 16.68 7.91 0.57
CA ARG A 131 16.71 6.47 0.89
C ARG A 131 16.37 5.59 -0.32
N VAL A 132 15.84 6.17 -1.38
CA VAL A 132 15.36 5.44 -2.55
C VAL A 132 16.48 5.38 -3.60
N GLU A 133 16.75 4.18 -4.08
CA GLU A 133 17.64 3.96 -5.23
C GLU A 133 16.89 3.16 -6.29
N LEU A 134 16.59 3.80 -7.43
CA LEU A 134 15.94 3.16 -8.57
C LEU A 134 16.98 2.72 -9.60
N ILE A 135 16.68 1.66 -10.34
CA ILE A 135 17.52 1.15 -11.43
C ILE A 135 17.48 2.10 -12.64
N ASP A 136 16.34 2.78 -12.86
CA ASP A 136 16.10 3.71 -13.95
C ASP A 136 15.09 4.79 -13.49
N ASP A 137 15.32 6.04 -13.90
CA ASP A 137 14.49 7.18 -13.51
C ASP A 137 13.04 7.07 -14.01
N LYS A 138 12.77 6.26 -15.05
CA LYS A 138 11.41 6.00 -15.53
C LYS A 138 10.50 5.37 -14.46
N TYR A 139 11.09 4.75 -13.43
CA TYR A 139 10.37 4.12 -12.33
C TYR A 139 10.00 5.10 -11.22
N ASP A 140 10.40 6.37 -11.30
CA ASP A 140 10.01 7.39 -10.31
C ASP A 140 8.48 7.53 -10.27
N ARG A 141 7.92 7.45 -9.05
CA ARG A 141 6.47 7.51 -8.78
C ARG A 141 5.66 6.41 -9.48
N GLN A 142 6.30 5.38 -10.02
CA GLN A 142 5.61 4.19 -10.52
C GLN A 142 5.18 3.32 -9.33
N GLU A 143 3.92 2.86 -9.35
CA GLU A 143 3.42 1.90 -8.37
C GLU A 143 4.14 0.56 -8.50
N ALA A 144 4.50 -0.02 -7.36
CA ALA A 144 5.25 -1.25 -7.25
C ALA A 144 4.77 -2.09 -6.07
N TYR A 145 5.02 -3.40 -6.14
CA TYR A 145 5.00 -4.22 -4.95
C TYR A 145 6.26 -3.94 -4.13
N ILE A 146 6.10 -3.78 -2.82
CA ILE A 146 7.19 -3.51 -1.88
C ILE A 146 7.34 -4.74 -1.01
N VAL A 147 8.54 -5.33 -1.00
CA VAL A 147 8.88 -6.44 -0.10
C VAL A 147 9.81 -5.93 0.99
N ALA A 148 9.38 -6.01 2.25
CA ALA A 148 10.11 -5.48 3.39
C ALA A 148 10.88 -6.59 4.13
N PHE A 149 12.16 -6.34 4.38
CA PHE A 149 13.04 -7.21 5.15
C PHE A 149 13.52 -6.48 6.41
N GLU A 150 13.11 -6.99 7.57
CA GLU A 150 13.59 -6.52 8.86
C GLU A 150 15.07 -6.88 9.04
N LEU A 151 15.88 -5.91 9.46
CA LEU A 151 17.31 -6.09 9.69
C LEU A 151 17.64 -6.03 11.19
N SER A 152 18.61 -6.84 11.61
CA SER A 152 19.07 -6.83 13.00
C SER A 152 19.73 -5.49 13.35
N GLY A 153 19.15 -4.77 14.32
CA GLY A 153 19.70 -3.51 14.83
C GLY A 153 19.26 -2.27 14.05
N GLU A 154 18.29 -2.40 13.15
CA GLU A 154 17.68 -1.29 12.41
C GLU A 154 16.20 -1.16 12.81
N ASP A 155 15.72 0.08 13.00
CA ASP A 155 14.30 0.34 13.27
C ASP A 155 13.44 0.29 11.99
N ASP A 156 14.05 0.58 10.83
CA ASP A 156 13.38 0.58 9.54
C ASP A 156 13.79 -0.66 8.72
N SER A 157 12.83 -1.22 7.99
CA SER A 157 13.11 -2.32 7.05
C SER A 157 13.91 -1.88 5.83
N TYR A 158 14.70 -2.80 5.28
CA TYR A 158 15.22 -2.69 3.92
C TYR A 158 14.17 -3.20 2.95
N MET A 159 13.77 -2.39 1.98
CA MET A 159 12.65 -2.73 1.10
C MET A 159 13.13 -2.85 -0.34
N VAL A 160 12.60 -3.84 -1.06
CA VAL A 160 12.82 -4.00 -2.50
C VAL A 160 11.54 -3.63 -3.24
N LEU A 161 11.67 -2.79 -4.27
CA LEU A 161 10.56 -2.44 -5.16
C LEU A 161 10.54 -3.41 -6.35
N ILE A 162 9.39 -4.00 -6.61
CA ILE A 162 9.12 -4.97 -7.68
C ILE A 162 8.05 -4.39 -8.62
N GLU A 163 8.34 -4.30 -9.92
CA GLU A 163 7.38 -3.84 -10.93
C GLU A 163 6.19 -4.80 -11.04
N LYS A 164 4.96 -4.26 -11.02
CA LYS A 164 3.74 -5.07 -11.00
C LYS A 164 3.58 -5.98 -12.22
N ASP A 165 3.84 -5.46 -13.42
CA ASP A 165 3.60 -6.19 -14.66
C ASP A 165 4.66 -7.26 -14.96
N SER A 166 5.91 -7.02 -14.58
CA SER A 166 7.04 -7.87 -14.95
C SER A 166 7.58 -8.70 -13.79
N GLU A 167 7.13 -8.43 -12.57
CA GLU A 167 7.64 -8.98 -11.31
C GLU A 167 9.16 -8.83 -11.16
N LYS A 168 9.79 -7.83 -11.81
CA LYS A 168 11.24 -7.59 -11.72
C LYS A 168 11.59 -6.53 -10.69
N PRO A 169 12.77 -6.62 -10.05
CA PRO A 169 13.27 -5.52 -9.22
C PRO A 169 13.48 -4.26 -10.03
N ILE A 170 13.05 -3.13 -9.47
CA ILE A 170 13.19 -1.79 -10.06
C ILE A 170 13.90 -0.80 -9.14
N GLY A 171 14.16 -1.19 -7.89
CA GLY A 171 14.89 -0.36 -6.94
C GLY A 171 14.83 -0.90 -5.52
N VAL A 172 15.34 -0.09 -4.58
CA VAL A 172 15.31 -0.35 -3.14
C VAL A 172 14.95 0.91 -2.35
N ILE A 173 14.44 0.71 -1.14
CA ILE A 173 14.34 1.72 -0.10
C ILE A 173 15.21 1.26 1.07
N LYS A 174 16.28 1.99 1.36
CA LYS A 174 17.22 1.66 2.43
C LYS A 174 16.64 2.06 3.80
N PRO A 175 17.05 1.42 4.91
CA PRO A 175 16.77 1.91 6.26
C PRO A 175 17.28 3.35 6.45
N ARG A 176 16.70 4.08 7.42
CA ARG A 176 17.27 5.37 7.85
C ARG A 176 18.66 5.11 8.43
N GLN A 177 19.67 5.85 7.97
CA GLN A 177 20.95 5.89 8.66
C GLN A 177 20.83 6.90 9.81
N GLU A 178 21.15 6.49 11.03
CA GLU A 178 21.34 7.45 12.14
C GLU A 178 22.54 8.34 11.80
N GLU A 179 22.34 9.66 11.75
CA GLU A 179 23.39 10.68 11.57
C GLU A 179 24.20 10.93 12.85
#